data_AF-A0A950J4X8-F1
#
_entry.id   AF-A0A950J4X8-F1
#
_cell.length_a   1.000
_cell.length_b   1.000
_cell.length_c   1.000
_cell.angle_alpha   90.00
_cell.angle_beta   90.00
_cell.angle_gamma   90.00
#
_symmetry.space_group_name_H-M   'P 1'
#
loop_
_entity.id
_entity.type
_entity.pdbx_description
1 polymer ?
#
loop_
_entity_poly.entity_id
_entity_poly.type
_entity_poly.pdbx_seq_one_letter_code
_entity_poly.pdbx_strand_id
1 'polypeptide(L)'
;MPASRRHGCRIVIALGLAFFLSTRGGNASRLTERIREEQLRVEQNHHQLQERRAALRFARLRESDLSRQLSETNSAITGVNARLGELDGQVRVNQKRLTWNQVQLSAAQATLHRHNEAYRRRLVQIYEHSDVGYLSVLFGATSFAEFVERLHDLQLVVRADQKAIAERKAAEAAVRRVQAQLEGTQIELQGLAQQQQQARSQLQGLATERQQLVDVASQQRRQVAAEVAQLEELSAQEEANLESLIAQRQAELEAERAA
;
A
#
# COMPACT_ATOMS: atom_id res chain seq x y z
N MET A 1 -38.50 8.09 14.99
CA MET A 1 -39.15 9.35 15.39
C MET A 1 -38.87 9.57 16.88
N PRO A 2 -38.29 10.71 17.25
CA PRO A 2 -38.96 11.54 18.24
C PRO A 2 -39.08 12.98 17.79
N ALA A 3 -40.11 13.63 18.31
CA ALA A 3 -40.66 14.91 17.90
C ALA A 3 -39.68 16.06 18.17
N SER A 4 -38.96 16.48 17.13
CA SER A 4 -38.38 17.83 17.08
C SER A 4 -39.29 18.71 16.21
N ARG A 5 -39.31 20.01 16.50
CA ARG A 5 -39.99 21.10 15.77
C ARG A 5 -41.42 21.43 16.20
N ARG A 6 -41.61 21.94 17.43
CA ARG A 6 -42.72 22.89 17.72
C ARG A 6 -42.36 24.09 18.61
N HIS A 7 -41.11 24.23 19.07
CA HIS A 7 -40.72 25.33 19.98
C HIS A 7 -40.37 26.64 19.26
N GLY A 8 -39.78 26.59 18.06
CA GLY A 8 -39.40 27.80 17.31
C GLY A 8 -40.57 28.69 16.83
N CYS A 9 -41.79 28.16 16.79
CA CYS A 9 -42.97 28.92 16.35
C CYS A 9 -43.72 29.61 17.51
N ARG A 10 -43.47 29.20 18.77
CA ARG A 10 -44.11 29.81 19.94
C ARG A 10 -43.40 31.07 20.43
N ILE A 11 -42.09 31.17 20.20
CA ILE A 11 -41.26 32.30 20.66
C ILE A 11 -41.51 33.56 19.82
N VAL A 12 -41.69 33.43 18.50
CA VAL A 12 -42.00 34.58 17.62
C VAL A 12 -43.40 35.16 17.90
N ILE A 13 -44.34 34.32 18.38
CA ILE A 13 -45.70 34.77 18.72
C ILE A 13 -45.73 35.50 20.07
N ALA A 14 -44.83 35.17 21.01
CA ALA A 14 -44.68 35.91 22.27
C ALA A 14 -43.97 37.26 22.11
N LEU A 15 -43.08 37.39 21.11
CA LEU A 15 -42.39 38.64 20.76
C LEU A 15 -43.32 39.71 20.15
N GLY A 16 -44.42 39.30 19.50
CA GLY A 16 -45.35 40.22 18.83
C GLY A 16 -46.44 40.86 19.71
N LEU A 17 -46.66 40.36 20.94
CA LEU A 17 -47.81 40.75 21.77
C LEU A 17 -47.48 41.75 22.90
N ALA A 18 -46.24 42.21 23.01
CA ALA A 18 -45.84 43.18 24.04
C ALA A 18 -45.63 44.62 23.53
N PHE A 19 -45.88 44.91 22.23
CA PHE A 19 -45.63 46.23 21.65
C PHE A 19 -46.85 47.20 21.67
N PHE A 20 -47.97 46.83 22.28
CA PHE A 20 -49.15 47.70 22.33
C PHE A 20 -49.64 47.91 23.76
N LEU A 21 -48.98 48.79 24.52
CA LEU A 21 -49.64 49.63 25.54
C LEU A 21 -48.71 50.76 26.01
N SER A 22 -49.15 51.98 25.73
CA SER A 22 -48.42 53.22 25.94
C SER A 22 -48.41 53.69 27.41
N THR A 23 -47.30 54.37 27.76
CA THR A 23 -47.09 55.30 28.90
C THR A 23 -46.95 54.63 30.28
N ARG A 24 -46.03 55.01 31.17
CA ARG A 24 -45.58 56.34 31.60
C ARG A 24 -44.25 56.21 32.38
N GLY A 25 -43.41 57.24 32.39
CA GLY A 25 -42.10 57.22 33.06
C GLY A 25 -42.18 56.85 34.55
N GLY A 26 -41.46 55.79 34.91
CA GLY A 26 -41.21 55.33 36.28
C GLY A 26 -39.96 54.45 36.23
N ASN A 27 -39.07 54.61 37.22
CA ASN A 27 -37.76 53.95 37.30
C ASN A 27 -37.78 52.53 36.73
N ALA A 28 -36.89 52.24 35.76
CA ALA A 28 -36.71 50.89 35.27
C ALA A 28 -36.52 49.94 36.47
N SER A 29 -37.45 49.01 36.69
CA SER A 29 -37.31 48.05 37.78
C SER A 29 -36.06 47.21 37.55
N ARG A 30 -35.33 46.84 38.61
CA ARG A 30 -34.11 46.02 38.51
C ARG A 30 -34.33 44.74 37.69
N LEU A 31 -35.55 44.20 37.69
CA LEU A 31 -35.94 43.02 36.92
C LEU A 31 -36.01 43.30 35.40
N THR A 32 -36.46 44.50 35.00
CA THR A 32 -36.51 44.91 33.60
C THR A 32 -35.12 45.06 33.00
N GLU A 33 -34.17 45.59 33.77
CA GLU A 33 -32.76 45.69 33.35
C GLU A 33 -32.12 44.29 33.20
N ARG A 34 -32.40 43.37 34.13
CA ARG A 34 -31.94 41.97 34.05
C ARG A 34 -32.50 41.22 32.84
N ILE A 35 -33.77 41.41 32.51
CA ILE A 35 -34.38 40.83 31.30
C ILE A 35 -33.66 41.36 30.06
N ARG A 36 -33.33 42.66 30.04
CA ARG A 36 -32.62 43.28 28.91
C ARG A 36 -31.20 42.76 28.76
N GLU A 37 -30.48 42.59 29.85
CA GLU A 37 -29.15 41.94 29.86
C GLU A 37 -29.22 40.49 29.36
N GLU A 38 -30.17 39.69 29.86
CA GLU A 38 -30.31 38.31 29.41
C GLU A 38 -30.79 38.20 27.95
N GLN A 39 -31.61 39.13 27.47
CA GLN A 39 -31.95 39.21 26.04
C GLN A 39 -30.71 39.46 25.17
N LEU A 40 -29.85 40.39 25.59
CA LEU A 40 -28.59 40.65 24.89
C LEU A 40 -27.65 39.43 24.93
N ARG A 41 -27.60 38.70 26.05
CA ARG A 41 -26.82 37.46 26.16
C ARG A 41 -27.34 36.37 25.22
N VAL A 42 -28.65 36.13 25.21
CA VAL A 42 -29.28 35.17 24.30
C VAL A 42 -29.04 35.55 22.85
N GLU A 43 -29.11 36.84 22.48
CA GLU A 43 -28.84 37.30 21.12
C GLU A 43 -27.36 37.10 20.74
N GLN A 44 -26.43 37.42 21.64
CA GLN A 44 -24.99 37.15 21.46
C GLN A 44 -24.70 35.66 21.31
N ASN A 45 -25.29 34.83 22.16
CA ASN A 45 -25.16 33.38 22.09
C ASN A 45 -25.72 32.86 20.77
N HIS A 46 -26.88 33.36 20.33
CA HIS A 46 -27.47 32.99 19.04
C HIS A 46 -26.54 33.33 17.86
N HIS A 47 -25.90 34.49 17.88
CA HIS A 47 -24.89 34.86 16.89
C HIS A 47 -23.69 33.90 16.92
N GLN A 48 -23.13 33.63 18.09
CA GLN A 48 -22.04 32.66 18.26
C GLN A 48 -22.44 31.26 17.78
N LEU A 49 -23.67 30.83 18.04
CA LEU A 49 -24.20 29.54 17.63
C LEU A 49 -24.36 29.45 16.11
N GLN A 50 -24.73 30.54 15.44
CA GLN A 50 -24.75 30.61 13.97
C GLN A 50 -23.34 30.53 13.37
N GLU A 51 -22.37 31.27 13.91
CA GLU A 51 -20.96 31.20 13.49
C GLU A 51 -20.38 29.80 13.69
N ARG A 52 -20.64 29.19 14.86
CA ARG A 52 -20.20 27.83 15.18
C ARG A 52 -20.88 26.78 14.31
N ARG A 53 -22.16 26.94 13.98
CA ARG A 53 -22.84 26.10 12.98
C ARG A 53 -22.21 26.23 11.59
N ALA A 54 -21.71 27.40 11.22
CA ALA A 54 -20.96 27.57 9.98
C ALA A 54 -19.61 26.84 10.05
N ALA A 55 -18.83 27.03 11.12
CA ALA A 55 -17.59 26.31 11.36
C ALA A 55 -17.78 24.78 11.34
N LEU A 56 -18.90 24.29 11.87
CA LEU A 56 -19.27 22.88 11.85
C LEU A 56 -19.53 22.36 10.43
N ARG A 57 -20.16 23.15 9.57
CA ARG A 57 -20.34 22.77 8.15
C ARG A 57 -18.98 22.61 7.48
N PHE A 58 -18.03 23.51 7.74
CA PHE A 58 -16.66 23.37 7.24
C PHE A 58 -15.94 22.15 7.82
N ALA A 59 -16.13 21.86 9.10
CA ALA A 59 -15.56 20.66 9.73
C ALA A 59 -16.10 19.36 9.10
N ARG A 60 -17.40 19.30 8.79
CA ARG A 60 -18.01 18.16 8.06
C ARG A 60 -17.45 17.99 6.65
N LEU A 61 -17.19 19.09 5.95
CA LEU A 61 -16.54 19.03 4.64
C LEU A 61 -15.11 18.47 4.74
N ARG A 62 -14.36 18.88 5.77
CA ARG A 62 -13.02 18.33 6.06
C ARG A 62 -13.08 16.84 6.40
N GLU A 63 -14.07 16.41 7.18
CA GLU A 63 -14.28 14.98 7.48
C GLU A 63 -14.53 14.17 6.21
N SER A 64 -15.35 14.68 5.28
CA SER A 64 -15.57 14.07 3.97
C SER A 64 -14.27 13.95 3.16
N ASP A 65 -13.44 14.99 3.18
CA ASP A 65 -12.15 14.96 2.47
C ASP A 65 -11.17 13.96 3.10
N LEU A 66 -11.08 13.92 4.44
CA LEU A 66 -10.26 12.93 5.15
C LEU A 66 -10.73 11.49 4.88
N SER A 67 -12.05 11.27 4.79
CA SER A 67 -12.61 9.97 4.43
C SER A 67 -12.21 9.54 3.01
N ARG A 68 -12.23 10.49 2.06
CA ARG A 68 -11.75 10.27 0.69
C ARG A 68 -10.26 9.92 0.69
N GLN A 69 -9.42 10.70 1.37
CA GLN A 69 -7.99 10.45 1.49
C GLN A 69 -7.71 9.07 2.10
N LEU A 70 -8.42 8.69 3.18
CA LEU A 70 -8.31 7.35 3.79
C LEU A 70 -8.66 6.23 2.80
N SER A 71 -9.71 6.42 2.00
CA SER A 71 -10.11 5.46 0.96
C SER A 71 -9.03 5.30 -0.11
N GLU A 72 -8.44 6.41 -0.56
CA GLU A 72 -7.34 6.45 -1.53
C GLU A 72 -6.10 5.75 -0.96
N THR A 73 -5.68 6.07 0.27
CA THR A 73 -4.54 5.43 0.94
C THR A 73 -4.79 3.92 1.12
N ASN A 74 -6.00 3.50 1.52
CA ASN A 74 -6.34 2.08 1.65
C ASN A 74 -6.32 1.35 0.29
N SER A 75 -6.76 2.01 -0.77
CA SER A 75 -6.68 1.46 -2.14
C SER A 75 -5.22 1.31 -2.57
N ALA A 76 -4.38 2.31 -2.29
CA ALA A 76 -2.94 2.25 -2.56
C ALA A 76 -2.27 1.10 -1.78
N ILE A 77 -2.58 0.94 -0.49
CA ILE A 77 -2.11 -0.19 0.35
C ILE A 77 -2.49 -1.52 -0.28
N THR A 78 -3.75 -1.67 -0.72
CA THR A 78 -4.23 -2.89 -1.37
C THR A 78 -3.47 -3.17 -2.67
N GLY A 79 -3.24 -2.15 -3.48
CA GLY A 79 -2.44 -2.26 -4.71
C GLY A 79 -1.00 -2.67 -4.46
N VAL A 80 -0.34 -2.08 -3.46
CA VAL A 80 1.04 -2.44 -3.07
C VAL A 80 1.10 -3.88 -2.55
N ASN A 81 0.13 -4.32 -1.75
CA ASN A 81 0.05 -5.70 -1.27
C ASN A 81 -0.16 -6.71 -2.42
N ALA A 82 -1.01 -6.38 -3.40
CA ALA A 82 -1.20 -7.22 -4.58
C ALA A 82 0.11 -7.36 -5.38
N ARG A 83 0.84 -6.23 -5.57
CA ARG A 83 2.15 -6.23 -6.21
C ARG A 83 3.18 -7.06 -5.44
N LEU A 84 3.20 -6.99 -4.11
CA LEU A 84 4.06 -7.86 -3.29
C LEU A 84 3.73 -9.34 -3.50
N GLY A 85 2.44 -9.70 -3.56
CA GLY A 85 2.01 -11.07 -3.86
C GLY A 85 2.47 -11.57 -5.24
N GLU A 86 2.44 -10.70 -6.25
CA GLU A 86 2.98 -10.99 -7.58
C GLU A 86 4.50 -11.20 -7.55
N LEU A 87 5.25 -10.28 -6.93
CA LEU A 87 6.70 -10.38 -6.76
C LEU A 87 7.09 -11.67 -6.03
N ASP A 88 6.38 -12.04 -4.96
CA ASP A 88 6.59 -13.30 -4.25
C ASP A 88 6.38 -14.52 -5.17
N GLY A 89 5.38 -14.44 -6.06
CA GLY A 89 5.14 -15.45 -7.10
C GLY A 89 6.32 -15.57 -8.06
N GLN A 90 6.82 -14.45 -8.56
CA GLN A 90 7.98 -14.40 -9.45
C GLN A 90 9.23 -14.94 -8.75
N VAL A 91 9.47 -14.59 -7.48
CA VAL A 91 10.58 -15.14 -6.69
C VAL A 91 10.49 -16.66 -6.58
N ARG A 92 9.31 -17.23 -6.28
CA ARG A 92 9.14 -18.69 -6.21
C ARG A 92 9.44 -19.39 -7.54
N VAL A 93 9.00 -18.83 -8.66
CA VAL A 93 9.28 -19.38 -10.00
C VAL A 93 10.78 -19.33 -10.28
N ASN A 94 11.42 -18.18 -10.02
CA ASN A 94 12.86 -18.01 -10.23
C ASN A 94 13.69 -18.92 -9.33
N GLN A 95 13.28 -19.14 -8.07
CA GLN A 95 13.95 -20.07 -7.16
C GLN A 95 13.89 -21.51 -7.68
N LYS A 96 12.74 -21.95 -8.21
CA LYS A 96 12.62 -23.26 -8.86
C LYS A 96 13.53 -23.37 -10.09
N ARG A 97 13.58 -22.31 -10.90
CA ARG A 97 14.45 -22.26 -12.09
C ARG A 97 15.93 -22.29 -11.69
N LEU A 98 16.31 -21.62 -10.60
CA LEU A 98 17.66 -21.67 -10.05
C LEU A 98 18.06 -23.09 -9.67
N THR A 99 17.21 -23.78 -8.88
CA THR A 99 17.44 -25.19 -8.51
C THR A 99 17.54 -26.09 -9.74
N TRP A 100 16.66 -25.90 -10.72
CA TRP A 100 16.72 -26.66 -11.97
C TRP A 100 18.02 -26.42 -12.74
N ASN A 101 18.45 -25.16 -12.88
CA ASN A 101 19.70 -24.80 -13.55
C ASN A 101 20.92 -25.38 -12.83
N GLN A 102 20.91 -25.47 -11.49
CA GLN A 102 21.96 -26.12 -10.71
C GLN A 102 22.06 -27.62 -11.02
N VAL A 103 20.92 -28.32 -11.10
CA VAL A 103 20.89 -29.74 -11.49
C VAL A 103 21.39 -29.92 -12.92
N GLN A 104 20.93 -29.08 -13.86
CA GLN A 104 21.40 -29.12 -15.24
C GLN A 104 22.89 -28.84 -15.36
N LEU A 105 23.43 -27.91 -14.55
CA LEU A 105 24.85 -27.60 -14.52
C LEU A 105 25.67 -28.80 -14.05
N SER A 106 25.25 -29.45 -12.96
CA SER A 106 25.91 -30.66 -12.46
C SER A 106 25.90 -31.79 -13.51
N ALA A 107 24.78 -32.00 -14.20
CA ALA A 107 24.68 -33.02 -15.25
C ALA A 107 25.56 -32.69 -16.47
N ALA A 108 25.60 -31.42 -16.88
CA ALA A 108 26.46 -30.96 -17.97
C ALA A 108 27.95 -31.09 -17.60
N GLN A 109 28.33 -30.73 -16.38
CA GLN A 109 29.70 -30.88 -15.88
C GLN A 109 30.13 -32.35 -15.79
N ALA A 110 29.28 -33.25 -15.31
CA ALA A 110 29.55 -34.68 -15.28
C ALA A 110 29.72 -35.26 -16.70
N THR A 111 28.93 -34.78 -17.67
CA THR A 111 29.05 -35.18 -19.07
C THR A 111 30.34 -34.67 -19.70
N LEU A 112 30.69 -33.39 -19.48
CA LEU A 112 31.96 -32.84 -19.92
C LEU A 112 33.16 -33.57 -19.29
N HIS A 113 33.09 -33.91 -18.01
CA HIS A 113 34.13 -34.67 -17.33
C HIS A 113 34.35 -36.04 -17.98
N ARG A 114 33.27 -36.78 -18.29
CA ARG A 114 33.36 -38.06 -19.03
C ARG A 114 34.03 -37.91 -20.40
N HIS A 115 33.68 -36.86 -21.16
CA HIS A 115 34.32 -36.60 -22.46
C HIS A 115 35.79 -36.20 -22.31
N ASN A 116 36.14 -35.41 -21.28
CA ASN A 116 37.53 -35.04 -21.01
C ASN A 116 38.39 -36.25 -20.62
N GLU A 117 37.86 -37.17 -19.79
CA GLU A 117 38.55 -38.41 -19.43
C GLU A 117 38.77 -39.33 -20.64
N ALA A 118 37.74 -39.50 -21.48
CA ALA A 118 37.86 -40.27 -22.71
C ALA A 118 38.90 -39.65 -23.66
N TYR A 119 38.87 -38.33 -23.82
CA TYR A 119 39.82 -37.60 -24.66
C TYR A 119 41.25 -37.70 -24.12
N ARG A 120 41.45 -37.58 -22.80
CA ARG A 120 42.75 -37.74 -22.15
C ARG A 120 43.32 -39.14 -22.39
N ARG A 121 42.53 -40.20 -22.17
CA ARG A 121 42.97 -41.58 -22.45
C ARG A 121 43.39 -41.74 -23.91
N ARG A 122 42.63 -41.17 -24.84
CA ARG A 122 42.95 -41.23 -26.27
C ARG A 122 44.28 -40.53 -26.60
N LEU A 123 44.53 -39.35 -26.02
CA LEU A 123 45.79 -38.63 -26.21
C LEU A 123 46.99 -39.43 -25.65
N VAL A 124 46.85 -40.05 -24.48
CA VAL A 124 47.88 -40.90 -23.90
C VAL A 124 48.17 -42.10 -24.82
N GLN A 125 47.13 -42.77 -25.33
CA GLN A 125 47.31 -43.87 -26.29
C GLN A 125 48.08 -43.44 -27.54
N ILE A 126 47.73 -42.28 -28.12
CA ILE A 126 48.43 -41.72 -29.29
C ILE A 126 49.90 -41.43 -28.96
N TYR A 127 50.19 -40.93 -27.76
CA TYR A 127 51.55 -40.63 -27.33
C TYR A 127 52.37 -41.89 -27.04
N GLU A 128 51.83 -42.86 -26.31
CA GLU A 128 52.52 -44.12 -25.99
C GLU A 128 52.84 -44.96 -27.23
N HIS A 129 52.03 -44.82 -28.29
CA HIS A 129 52.22 -45.52 -29.56
C HIS A 129 52.78 -44.59 -30.65
N SER A 130 53.38 -43.46 -30.28
CA SER A 130 53.88 -42.45 -31.23
C SER A 130 54.95 -42.96 -32.17
N ASP A 131 55.71 -43.97 -31.74
CA ASP A 131 56.79 -44.59 -32.51
C ASP A 131 56.26 -45.43 -33.68
N VAL A 132 54.98 -45.83 -33.62
CA VAL A 132 54.27 -46.54 -34.70
C VAL A 132 53.21 -45.59 -35.27
N GLY A 133 53.67 -44.54 -35.97
CA GLY A 133 52.79 -43.55 -36.59
C GLY A 133 51.74 -44.17 -37.52
N TYR A 134 50.64 -43.45 -37.78
CA TYR A 134 49.58 -43.92 -38.70
C TYR A 134 50.11 -44.37 -40.08
N LEU A 135 51.19 -43.74 -40.55
CA LEU A 135 51.86 -44.12 -41.79
C LEU A 135 52.60 -45.45 -41.69
N SER A 136 53.23 -45.78 -40.55
CA SER A 136 53.91 -47.08 -40.38
C SER A 136 52.91 -48.23 -40.27
N VAL A 137 51.71 -47.99 -39.70
CA VAL A 137 50.62 -48.98 -39.69
C VAL A 137 50.13 -49.28 -41.11
N LEU A 138 49.97 -48.24 -41.94
CA LEU A 138 49.57 -48.37 -43.34
C LEU A 138 50.64 -49.05 -44.21
N PHE A 139 51.89 -48.61 -44.13
CA PHE A 139 52.98 -49.12 -44.96
C PHE A 139 53.55 -50.46 -44.48
N GLY A 140 53.19 -50.92 -43.28
CA GLY A 140 53.50 -52.26 -42.79
C GLY A 140 52.54 -53.36 -43.26
N ALA A 141 51.69 -53.10 -44.27
CA ALA A 141 50.80 -54.10 -44.86
C ALA A 141 51.57 -55.02 -45.82
N THR A 142 51.25 -56.32 -45.81
CA THR A 142 51.95 -57.35 -46.63
C THR A 142 51.26 -57.61 -47.98
N SER A 143 50.03 -57.13 -48.16
CA SER A 143 49.26 -57.24 -49.41
C SER A 143 48.40 -56.00 -49.66
N PHE A 144 47.98 -55.80 -50.91
CA PHE A 144 47.08 -54.70 -51.28
C PHE A 144 45.72 -54.79 -50.57
N ALA A 145 45.19 -55.99 -50.38
CA ALA A 145 43.94 -56.21 -49.64
C ALA A 145 44.06 -55.76 -48.17
N GLU A 146 45.16 -56.15 -47.50
CA GLU A 146 45.45 -55.75 -46.12
C GLU A 146 45.68 -54.24 -45.99
N PHE A 147 46.30 -53.60 -47.00
CA PHE A 147 46.45 -52.14 -47.03
C PHE A 147 45.10 -51.43 -47.05
N VAL A 148 44.16 -51.87 -47.89
CA VAL A 148 42.81 -51.27 -47.99
C VAL A 148 42.02 -51.45 -46.70
N GLU A 149 42.12 -52.61 -46.06
CA GLU A 149 41.50 -52.90 -44.77
C GLU A 149 42.04 -51.98 -43.66
N ARG A 150 43.37 -51.90 -43.51
CA ARG A 150 44.00 -51.00 -42.52
C ARG A 150 43.67 -49.53 -42.79
N LEU A 151 43.58 -49.11 -44.05
CA LEU A 151 43.15 -47.76 -44.42
C LEU A 151 41.70 -47.49 -43.99
N HIS A 152 40.81 -48.46 -44.18
CA HIS A 152 39.42 -48.36 -43.73
C HIS A 152 39.32 -48.23 -42.21
N ASP A 153 40.05 -49.05 -41.46
CA ASP A 153 40.07 -49.02 -39.99
C ASP A 153 40.61 -47.70 -39.45
N LEU A 154 41.69 -47.18 -40.04
CA LEU A 154 42.22 -45.86 -39.65
C LEU A 154 41.22 -44.73 -39.93
N GLN A 155 40.50 -44.78 -41.04
CA GLN A 155 39.43 -43.81 -41.30
C GLN A 155 38.33 -43.89 -40.25
N LEU A 156 37.94 -45.09 -39.80
CA LEU A 156 36.94 -45.26 -38.76
C LEU A 156 37.41 -44.65 -37.42
N VAL A 157 38.66 -44.91 -37.05
CA VAL A 157 39.29 -44.36 -35.84
C VAL A 157 39.35 -42.83 -35.89
N VAL A 158 39.81 -42.24 -37.00
CA VAL A 158 39.88 -40.78 -37.16
C VAL A 158 38.48 -40.14 -37.08
N ARG A 159 37.47 -40.75 -37.70
CA ARG A 159 36.08 -40.26 -37.61
C ARG A 159 35.57 -40.33 -36.16
N ALA A 160 35.85 -41.41 -35.44
CA ALA A 160 35.48 -41.54 -34.03
C ALA A 160 36.15 -40.48 -33.16
N ASP A 161 37.43 -40.20 -33.36
CA ASP A 161 38.17 -39.15 -32.64
C ASP A 161 37.62 -37.76 -32.93
N GLN A 162 37.34 -37.45 -34.21
CA GLN A 162 36.71 -36.18 -34.60
C GLN A 162 35.33 -36.02 -33.96
N LYS A 163 34.52 -37.09 -33.94
CA LYS A 163 33.22 -37.11 -33.27
C LYS A 163 33.36 -36.85 -31.76
N ALA A 164 34.28 -37.52 -31.08
CA ALA A 164 34.52 -37.33 -29.65
C ALA A 164 34.97 -35.89 -29.32
N ILE A 165 35.81 -35.28 -30.15
CA ILE A 165 36.21 -33.87 -30.01
C ILE A 165 34.99 -32.95 -30.17
N ALA A 166 34.14 -33.21 -31.17
CA ALA A 166 32.94 -32.43 -31.40
C ALA A 166 31.96 -32.53 -30.22
N GLU A 167 31.72 -33.73 -29.70
CA GLU A 167 30.88 -33.96 -28.52
C GLU A 167 31.43 -33.27 -27.27
N ARG A 168 32.76 -33.31 -27.04
CA ARG A 168 33.42 -32.58 -25.95
C ARG A 168 33.21 -31.08 -26.06
N LYS A 169 33.40 -30.49 -27.25
CA LYS A 169 33.15 -29.06 -27.51
C LYS A 169 31.68 -28.69 -27.29
N ALA A 170 30.76 -29.55 -27.71
CA ALA A 170 29.33 -29.37 -27.47
C ALA A 170 29.00 -29.41 -25.96
N ALA A 171 29.61 -30.32 -25.20
CA ALA A 171 29.47 -30.39 -23.75
C ALA A 171 30.02 -29.14 -23.04
N GLU A 172 31.17 -28.62 -23.46
CA GLU A 172 31.69 -27.34 -22.95
C GLU A 172 30.73 -26.17 -23.23
N ALA A 173 30.19 -26.10 -24.45
CA ALA A 173 29.20 -25.07 -24.80
C ALA A 173 27.92 -25.20 -23.97
N ALA A 174 27.47 -26.42 -23.69
CA ALA A 174 26.32 -26.67 -22.83
C ALA A 174 26.57 -26.18 -21.39
N VAL A 175 27.75 -26.47 -20.81
CA VAL A 175 28.13 -25.96 -19.48
C VAL A 175 28.11 -24.43 -19.46
N ARG A 176 28.78 -23.78 -20.43
CA ARG A 176 28.80 -22.30 -20.53
C ARG A 176 27.39 -21.70 -20.62
N ARG A 177 26.51 -22.31 -21.42
CA ARG A 177 25.12 -21.87 -21.56
C ARG A 177 24.35 -21.96 -20.24
N VAL A 178 24.47 -23.08 -19.52
CA VAL A 178 23.75 -23.25 -18.24
C VAL A 178 24.31 -22.32 -17.17
N GLN A 179 25.62 -22.06 -17.15
CA GLN A 179 26.23 -21.06 -16.27
C GLN A 179 25.64 -19.67 -16.52
N ALA A 180 25.55 -19.24 -17.79
CA ALA A 180 24.94 -17.96 -18.13
C ALA A 180 23.46 -17.87 -17.71
N GLN A 181 22.70 -18.95 -17.86
CA GLN A 181 21.30 -19.02 -17.40
C GLN A 181 21.18 -18.93 -15.87
N LEU A 182 22.14 -19.52 -15.15
CA LEU A 182 22.20 -19.48 -13.69
C LEU A 182 22.51 -18.06 -13.21
N GLU A 183 23.52 -17.41 -13.79
CA GLU A 183 23.87 -16.01 -13.50
C GLU A 183 22.70 -15.07 -13.80
N GLY A 184 22.07 -15.19 -14.96
CA GLY A 184 20.88 -14.40 -15.31
C GLY A 184 19.74 -14.58 -14.31
N THR A 185 19.48 -15.82 -13.87
CA THR A 185 18.44 -16.09 -12.86
C THR A 185 18.81 -15.50 -11.48
N GLN A 186 20.09 -15.46 -11.12
CA GLN A 186 20.55 -14.82 -9.89
C GLN A 186 20.38 -13.29 -9.94
N ILE A 187 20.70 -12.66 -11.07
CA ILE A 187 20.50 -11.22 -11.28
C ILE A 187 19.00 -10.88 -11.20
N GLU A 188 18.14 -11.67 -11.84
CA GLU A 188 16.69 -11.49 -11.74
C GLU A 188 16.20 -11.58 -10.29
N LEU A 189 16.66 -12.57 -9.52
CA LEU A 189 16.31 -12.70 -8.10
C LEU A 189 16.76 -11.50 -7.27
N GLN A 190 17.95 -10.96 -7.53
CA GLN A 190 18.43 -9.74 -6.87
C GLN A 190 17.56 -8.53 -7.20
N GLY A 191 17.18 -8.37 -8.47
CA GLY A 191 16.26 -7.31 -8.91
C GLY A 191 14.88 -7.43 -8.24
N LEU A 192 14.33 -8.64 -8.16
CA LEU A 192 13.07 -8.89 -7.46
C LEU A 192 13.16 -8.55 -5.97
N ALA A 193 14.26 -8.88 -5.31
CA ALA A 193 14.49 -8.55 -3.91
C ALA A 193 14.53 -7.02 -3.68
N GLN A 194 15.16 -6.27 -4.57
CA GLN A 194 15.17 -4.81 -4.51
C GLN A 194 13.76 -4.22 -4.70
N GLN A 195 12.98 -4.75 -5.65
CA GLN A 195 11.60 -4.33 -5.88
C GLN A 195 10.70 -4.64 -4.69
N GLN A 196 10.85 -5.80 -4.05
CA GLN A 196 10.14 -6.14 -2.82
C GLN A 196 10.50 -5.18 -1.68
N GLN A 197 11.78 -4.82 -1.53
CA GLN A 197 12.21 -3.86 -0.50
C GLN A 197 11.60 -2.48 -0.72
N GLN A 198 11.58 -1.98 -1.96
CA GLN A 198 10.93 -0.73 -2.32
C GLN A 198 9.43 -0.76 -2.03
N ALA A 199 8.74 -1.84 -2.42
CA ALA A 199 7.31 -2.01 -2.16
C ALA A 199 7.00 -2.07 -0.66
N ARG A 200 7.84 -2.73 0.15
CA ARG A 200 7.71 -2.75 1.62
C ARG A 200 7.91 -1.37 2.23
N SER A 201 8.90 -0.61 1.76
CA SER A 201 9.11 0.77 2.19
C SER A 201 7.92 1.66 1.85
N GLN A 202 7.36 1.52 0.64
CA GLN A 202 6.16 2.25 0.24
C GLN A 202 4.97 1.89 1.13
N LEU A 203 4.79 0.59 1.44
CA LEU A 203 3.73 0.11 2.32
C LEU A 203 3.85 0.71 3.74
N GLN A 204 5.06 0.80 4.29
CA GLN A 204 5.30 1.44 5.59
C GLN A 204 4.96 2.94 5.57
N GLY A 205 5.31 3.64 4.49
CA GLY A 205 4.93 5.04 4.29
C GLY A 205 3.41 5.22 4.29
N LEU A 206 2.71 4.43 3.48
CA LEU A 206 1.24 4.46 3.39
C LEU A 206 0.56 4.07 4.71
N ALA A 207 1.13 3.11 5.46
CA ALA A 207 0.61 2.74 6.78
C ALA A 207 0.74 3.89 7.79
N THR A 208 1.86 4.63 7.74
CA THR A 208 2.10 5.81 8.58
C THR A 208 1.13 6.94 8.21
N GLU A 209 0.98 7.23 6.93
CA GLU A 209 0.03 8.23 6.42
C GLU A 209 -1.40 7.89 6.82
N ARG A 210 -1.83 6.63 6.63
CA ARG A 210 -3.14 6.15 7.07
C ARG A 210 -3.34 6.38 8.57
N GLN A 211 -2.33 6.06 9.40
CA GLN A 211 -2.44 6.25 10.85
C GLN A 211 -2.63 7.73 11.20
N GLN A 212 -1.86 8.62 10.59
CA GLN A 212 -2.01 10.07 10.77
C GLN A 212 -3.40 10.56 10.37
N LEU A 213 -3.93 10.11 9.23
CA LEU A 213 -5.27 10.47 8.77
C LEU A 213 -6.35 9.99 9.74
N VAL A 214 -6.23 8.76 10.28
CA VAL A 214 -7.14 8.23 11.30
C VAL A 214 -7.07 9.06 12.58
N ASP A 215 -5.87 9.43 13.03
CA ASP A 215 -5.68 10.22 14.24
C ASP A 215 -6.30 11.61 14.10
N VAL A 216 -6.04 12.29 12.98
CA VAL A 216 -6.64 13.60 12.65
C VAL A 216 -8.15 13.51 12.58
N ALA A 217 -8.70 12.51 11.88
CA ALA A 217 -10.14 12.29 11.79
C ALA A 217 -10.77 12.05 13.18
N SER A 218 -10.10 11.25 14.03
CA SER A 218 -10.57 10.98 15.40
C SER A 218 -10.58 12.21 16.30
N GLN A 219 -9.57 13.08 16.15
CA GLN A 219 -9.45 14.32 16.91
C GLN A 219 -10.51 15.33 16.47
N GLN A 220 -10.67 15.53 15.16
CA GLN A 220 -11.72 16.39 14.62
C GLN A 220 -13.11 15.93 15.06
N ARG A 221 -13.42 14.63 14.95
CA ARG A 221 -14.72 14.11 15.38
C ARG A 221 -15.01 14.37 16.86
N ARG A 222 -13.98 14.22 17.72
CA ARG A 222 -14.10 14.50 19.17
C ARG A 222 -14.29 15.99 19.44
N GLN A 223 -13.50 16.86 18.81
CA GLN A 223 -13.60 18.31 18.99
C GLN A 223 -14.96 18.84 18.54
N VAL A 224 -15.40 18.45 17.33
CA VAL A 224 -16.69 18.87 16.78
C VAL A 224 -17.85 18.38 17.65
N ALA A 225 -17.82 17.14 18.13
CA ALA A 225 -18.86 16.62 19.02
C ALA A 225 -18.91 17.36 20.36
N ALA A 226 -17.75 17.68 20.95
CA ALA A 226 -17.67 18.41 22.22
C ALA A 226 -18.14 19.86 22.08
N GLU A 227 -17.71 20.58 21.04
CA GLU A 227 -18.11 21.96 20.80
C GLU A 227 -19.63 22.08 20.58
N VAL A 228 -20.24 21.16 19.84
CA VAL A 228 -21.70 21.16 19.64
C VAL A 228 -22.44 20.94 20.95
N ALA A 229 -22.06 19.92 21.72
CA ALA A 229 -22.73 19.58 22.96
C ALA A 229 -22.69 20.76 23.95
N GLN A 230 -21.52 21.41 24.10
CA GLN A 230 -21.37 22.56 24.98
C GLN A 230 -22.24 23.75 24.55
N LEU A 231 -22.28 24.07 23.26
CA LEU A 231 -23.06 25.21 22.75
C LEU A 231 -24.57 24.97 22.86
N GLU A 232 -25.03 23.75 22.59
CA GLU A 232 -26.44 23.38 22.74
C GLU A 232 -26.90 23.48 24.19
N GLU A 233 -26.07 23.05 25.15
CA GLU A 233 -26.37 23.13 26.58
C GLU A 233 -26.41 24.58 27.09
N LEU A 234 -25.42 25.40 26.71
CA LEU A 234 -25.37 26.82 27.08
C LEU A 234 -26.59 27.59 26.55
N SER A 235 -26.94 27.38 25.28
CA SER A 235 -28.11 28.03 24.66
C SER A 235 -29.41 27.62 25.36
N ALA A 236 -29.58 26.34 25.68
CA ALA A 236 -30.78 25.85 26.36
C ALA A 236 -30.91 26.43 27.78
N GLN A 237 -29.81 26.58 28.50
CA GLN A 237 -29.81 27.12 29.86
C GLN A 237 -30.12 28.62 29.90
N GLU A 238 -29.58 29.40 28.97
CA GLU A 238 -29.85 30.83 28.85
C GLU A 238 -31.30 31.10 28.42
N GLU A 239 -31.83 30.33 27.47
CA GLU A 239 -33.25 30.41 27.05
C GLU A 239 -34.20 30.14 28.23
N ALA A 240 -33.93 29.08 29.01
CA ALA A 240 -34.74 28.75 30.20
C ALA A 240 -34.69 29.85 31.27
N ASN A 241 -33.51 30.44 31.50
CA ASN A 241 -33.35 31.56 32.44
C ASN A 241 -34.17 32.78 31.99
N LEU A 242 -34.10 33.13 30.70
CA LEU A 242 -34.86 34.25 30.14
C LEU A 242 -36.37 34.03 30.28
N GLU A 243 -36.87 32.83 29.97
CA GLU A 243 -38.29 32.47 30.16
C GLU A 243 -38.73 32.66 31.62
N SER A 244 -37.89 32.23 32.58
CA SER A 244 -38.20 32.39 34.00
C SER A 244 -38.30 33.85 34.44
N LEU A 245 -37.42 34.72 33.94
CA LEU A 245 -37.42 36.15 34.25
C LEU A 245 -38.64 36.87 33.66
N ILE A 246 -39.03 36.50 32.44
CA ILE A 246 -40.22 37.04 31.78
C ILE A 246 -41.48 36.65 32.57
N ALA A 247 -41.59 35.38 32.99
CA ALA A 247 -42.71 34.91 33.81
C ALA A 247 -42.79 35.64 35.16
N GLN A 248 -41.66 35.85 35.84
CA GLN A 248 -41.61 36.63 37.07
C GLN A 248 -42.10 38.07 36.87
N ARG A 249 -41.67 38.72 35.78
CA ARG A 249 -42.09 40.10 35.49
C ARG A 249 -43.58 40.19 35.16
N GLN A 250 -44.12 39.21 34.46
CA GLN A 250 -45.56 39.14 34.18
C GLN A 250 -46.37 39.03 35.48
N ALA A 251 -45.94 38.17 36.41
CA ALA A 251 -46.57 38.03 37.71
C ALA A 251 -46.50 39.31 38.56
N GLU A 252 -45.37 40.03 38.56
CA GLU A 252 -45.26 41.36 39.22
C GLU A 252 -46.25 42.37 38.65
N LEU A 253 -46.35 42.46 37.31
CA LEU A 253 -47.25 43.39 36.64
C LEU A 253 -48.73 43.07 36.89
N GLU A 254 -49.08 41.80 37.01
CA GLU A 254 -50.43 41.36 37.35
C GLU A 254 -50.77 41.70 38.81
N ALA A 255 -49.83 41.51 39.74
CA ALA A 255 -49.99 41.91 41.14
C ALA A 255 -50.11 43.44 41.29
N GLU A 256 -49.32 44.22 40.55
CA GLU A 256 -49.40 45.69 40.51
C GLU A 256 -50.73 46.19 39.94
N ARG A 257 -51.37 45.45 39.02
CA ARG A 257 -52.68 45.80 38.43
C ARG A 257 -53.87 45.38 39.31
N ALA A 258 -53.66 44.41 40.19
CA ALA A 258 -54.68 43.90 41.10
C ALA A 258 -54.72 44.66 42.44
N ALA A 259 -53.71 45.48 42.72
CA ALA A 259 -53.60 46.38 43.88
C ALA A 259 -54.19 47.77 43.57
#